data_AF-A0A836VYJ2-F1
#
_entry.id   AF-A0A836VYJ2-F1
#
_cell.length_a   1.000
_cell.length_b   1.000
_cell.length_c   1.000
_cell.angle_alpha   90.00
_cell.angle_beta   90.00
_cell.angle_gamma   90.00
#
_symmetry.space_group_name_H-M   'P 1'
#
loop_
_entity.id
_entity.type
_entity.pdbx_description
1 polymer ?
#
loop_
_entity_poly.entity_id
_entity_poly.type
_entity_poly.pdbx_seq_one_letter_code
_entity_poly.pdbx_strand_id
1 'polypeptide(L)'
;MPDPSVSEKALKPYVFVTLNGPDDGGDFGPHTPGTKTSGLQEALDYAHRHCRDVYIFGGRGGLHQGQSNNCNVYWLDETLRVPWSQDFRLDGGNYLLVYRKPTGYAVTIDSQMNCRYKFGLIVSQSRDAAVCICPRTAGPDDFVLITASIFDFSAVVSGHPEGTAILIDSRHGPIINSQFFFEEFNAQGVGMHVSDAGGDGHPVTTNRIEVMFGNQRHARDRCIGLRLGDPGSRHIVDNKIAMSFHAPQGAHFDTEKKRYVTAQPYEPHSALGADIFAQRNLMTFWFSGRRARGQDLVFEPDSRDNTVFAFDLPNGITNKARVPSNRVVPCGPVGFAVTTPPVPPSGRPVQNRNPYPVQVLVLAPGRRGPKD
;
A
#
# COMPACT_ATOMS: atom_id res chain seq x y z
N MET A 1 -49.82 -2.76 -28.73
CA MET A 1 -49.61 -3.91 -27.83
C MET A 1 -48.17 -4.36 -28.03
N PRO A 2 -47.28 -4.28 -27.02
CA PRO A 2 -45.92 -4.79 -27.17
C PRO A 2 -45.95 -6.32 -27.26
N ASP A 3 -45.03 -6.87 -28.05
CA ASP A 3 -44.82 -8.29 -28.30
C ASP A 3 -44.51 -9.03 -26.98
N PRO A 4 -45.29 -10.06 -26.58
CA PRO A 4 -45.08 -10.81 -25.33
C PRO A 4 -43.98 -11.89 -25.43
N SER A 5 -43.22 -11.96 -26.53
CA SER A 5 -42.23 -13.03 -26.75
C SER A 5 -40.77 -12.69 -26.41
N VAL A 6 -40.47 -11.46 -25.95
CA VAL A 6 -39.21 -11.19 -25.26
C VAL A 6 -39.46 -11.34 -23.77
N SER A 7 -39.35 -12.58 -23.28
CA SER A 7 -39.00 -12.80 -21.89
C SER A 7 -37.76 -11.94 -21.61
N GLU A 8 -37.94 -10.83 -20.89
CA GLU A 8 -36.88 -10.13 -20.20
C GLU A 8 -36.19 -11.19 -19.34
N LYS A 9 -35.17 -11.87 -19.89
CA LYS A 9 -34.16 -12.54 -19.08
C LYS A 9 -33.70 -11.46 -18.13
N ALA A 10 -34.16 -11.52 -16.88
CA ALA A 10 -33.79 -10.61 -15.83
C ALA A 10 -32.28 -10.39 -15.95
N LEU A 11 -31.90 -9.19 -16.41
CA LEU A 11 -30.53 -8.95 -16.81
C LEU A 11 -29.66 -9.25 -15.60
N LYS A 12 -28.77 -10.23 -15.71
CA LYS A 12 -27.93 -10.67 -14.59
C LYS A 12 -27.30 -9.42 -13.97
N PRO A 13 -27.32 -9.26 -12.63
CA PRO A 13 -26.76 -8.07 -11.99
C PRO A 13 -25.25 -7.97 -12.20
N TYR A 14 -24.58 -9.10 -12.42
CA TYR A 14 -23.14 -9.21 -12.62
C TYR A 14 -22.78 -9.67 -14.03
N VAL A 15 -21.66 -9.15 -14.50
CA VAL A 15 -20.81 -9.74 -15.53
C VAL A 15 -19.85 -10.70 -14.84
N PHE A 16 -19.84 -11.97 -15.26
CA PHE A 16 -19.01 -13.00 -14.65
C PHE A 16 -17.75 -13.24 -15.47
N VAL A 17 -16.59 -13.14 -14.81
CA VAL A 17 -15.31 -13.56 -15.37
C VAL A 17 -14.92 -14.90 -14.77
N THR A 18 -14.82 -15.93 -15.60
CA THR A 18 -14.52 -17.31 -15.21
C THR A 18 -13.24 -17.82 -15.88
N LEU A 19 -12.79 -19.02 -15.48
CA LEU A 19 -11.49 -19.56 -15.88
C LEU A 19 -11.45 -20.09 -17.31
N ASN A 20 -12.60 -20.47 -17.87
CA ASN A 20 -12.72 -20.79 -19.29
C ASN A 20 -13.65 -19.82 -20.02
N GLY A 21 -14.13 -18.77 -19.33
CA GLY A 21 -15.02 -17.77 -19.89
C GLY A 21 -16.29 -18.38 -20.49
N PRO A 22 -16.63 -18.07 -21.76
CA PRO A 22 -17.80 -18.63 -22.42
C PRO A 22 -17.88 -20.17 -22.41
N ASP A 23 -16.74 -20.87 -22.37
CA ASP A 23 -16.70 -22.33 -22.47
C ASP A 23 -17.21 -23.03 -21.18
N ASP A 24 -17.20 -22.34 -20.03
CA ASP A 24 -17.74 -22.87 -18.77
C ASP A 24 -18.99 -22.10 -18.29
N GLY A 25 -19.58 -21.28 -19.15
CA GLY A 25 -20.81 -20.53 -18.89
C GLY A 25 -20.60 -19.16 -18.22
N GLY A 26 -19.36 -18.70 -18.07
CA GLY A 26 -19.05 -17.30 -17.76
C GLY A 26 -19.23 -16.38 -18.97
N ASP A 27 -19.27 -15.07 -18.73
CA ASP A 27 -19.43 -14.08 -19.79
C ASP A 27 -18.08 -13.76 -20.46
N PHE A 28 -17.01 -13.72 -19.65
CA PHE A 28 -15.64 -13.44 -20.11
C PHE A 28 -14.62 -14.34 -19.39
N GLY A 29 -13.42 -14.51 -19.97
CA GLY A 29 -12.34 -15.28 -19.37
C GLY A 29 -11.13 -15.43 -20.31
N PRO A 30 -10.16 -16.30 -19.99
CA PRO A 30 -8.99 -16.58 -20.83
C PRO A 30 -9.30 -16.94 -22.29
N HIS A 31 -10.47 -17.52 -22.57
CA HIS A 31 -10.89 -17.89 -23.92
C HIS A 31 -11.77 -16.82 -24.60
N THR A 32 -11.95 -15.64 -23.99
CA THR A 32 -12.55 -14.49 -24.67
C THR A 32 -11.71 -14.17 -25.92
N PRO A 33 -12.31 -14.16 -27.13
CA PRO A 33 -11.56 -13.98 -28.37
C PRO A 33 -10.75 -12.67 -28.38
N GLY A 34 -9.45 -12.79 -28.67
CA GLY A 34 -8.55 -11.64 -28.82
C GLY A 34 -8.11 -10.98 -27.51
N THR A 35 -8.51 -11.49 -26.35
CA THR A 35 -8.14 -10.88 -25.06
C THR A 35 -6.65 -10.92 -24.80
N LYS A 36 -6.15 -9.88 -24.13
CA LYS A 36 -4.78 -9.79 -23.59
C LYS A 36 -4.76 -9.70 -22.06
N THR A 37 -5.92 -9.79 -21.42
CA THR A 37 -6.09 -9.64 -19.97
C THR A 37 -6.94 -10.78 -19.42
N SER A 38 -6.95 -11.94 -20.09
CA SER A 38 -7.78 -13.08 -19.75
C SER A 38 -9.27 -12.74 -19.57
N GLY A 39 -9.82 -11.91 -20.46
CA GLY A 39 -11.22 -11.47 -20.47
C GLY A 39 -11.55 -10.35 -19.49
N LEU A 40 -10.60 -9.92 -18.65
CA LEU A 40 -10.86 -8.97 -17.56
C LEU A 40 -11.15 -7.55 -18.07
N GLN A 41 -10.33 -7.05 -19.01
CA GLN A 41 -10.56 -5.73 -19.60
C GLN A 41 -11.89 -5.69 -20.35
N GLU A 42 -12.17 -6.74 -21.14
CA GLU A 42 -13.41 -6.84 -21.89
C GLU A 42 -14.64 -6.87 -20.97
N ALA A 43 -14.54 -7.57 -19.84
CA ALA A 43 -15.59 -7.59 -18.83
C ALA A 43 -15.82 -6.22 -18.18
N LEU A 44 -14.75 -5.51 -17.80
CA LEU A 44 -14.85 -4.16 -17.24
C LEU A 44 -15.47 -3.18 -18.24
N ASP A 45 -15.02 -3.21 -19.50
CA ASP A 45 -15.53 -2.33 -20.55
C ASP A 45 -16.99 -2.63 -20.89
N TYR A 46 -17.39 -3.90 -20.87
CA TYR A 46 -18.78 -4.31 -21.04
C TYR A 46 -19.62 -3.85 -19.85
N ALA A 47 -19.18 -4.14 -18.63
CA ALA A 47 -19.89 -3.78 -17.40
C ALA A 47 -20.11 -2.27 -17.30
N HIS A 48 -19.09 -1.48 -17.61
CA HIS A 48 -19.16 -0.01 -17.62
C HIS A 48 -20.19 0.48 -18.66
N ARG A 49 -20.16 -0.03 -19.90
CA ARG A 49 -21.12 0.36 -20.96
C ARG A 49 -22.56 -0.05 -20.67
N HIS A 50 -22.76 -1.10 -19.88
CA HIS A 50 -24.08 -1.69 -19.64
C HIS A 50 -24.57 -1.51 -18.20
N CYS A 51 -23.90 -0.66 -17.41
CA CYS A 51 -24.21 -0.38 -16.01
C CYS A 51 -24.40 -1.66 -15.18
N ARG A 52 -23.41 -2.56 -15.25
CA ARG A 52 -23.37 -3.81 -14.49
C ARG A 52 -22.22 -3.81 -13.51
N ASP A 53 -22.35 -4.63 -12.47
CA ASP A 53 -21.23 -4.98 -11.60
C ASP A 53 -20.41 -6.12 -12.22
N VAL A 54 -19.21 -6.34 -11.68
CA VAL A 54 -18.32 -7.43 -12.13
C VAL A 54 -18.06 -8.41 -10.98
N TYR A 55 -18.09 -9.71 -11.29
CA TYR A 55 -17.64 -10.76 -10.38
C TYR A 55 -16.55 -11.59 -11.05
N ILE A 56 -15.36 -11.64 -10.44
CA ILE A 56 -14.23 -12.45 -10.93
C ILE A 56 -14.13 -13.73 -10.10
N PHE A 57 -14.26 -14.87 -10.75
CA PHE A 57 -14.15 -16.16 -10.10
C PHE A 57 -12.73 -16.41 -9.62
N GLY A 58 -12.63 -16.76 -8.35
CA GLY A 58 -11.42 -17.26 -7.71
C GLY A 58 -11.76 -18.42 -6.77
N GLY A 59 -10.76 -18.98 -6.11
CA GLY A 59 -10.93 -20.15 -5.27
C GLY A 59 -9.83 -20.25 -4.23
N ARG A 60 -9.52 -21.45 -3.72
CA ARG A 60 -8.38 -21.60 -2.82
C ARG A 60 -7.07 -21.27 -3.54
N GLY A 61 -6.37 -20.24 -3.06
CA GLY A 61 -5.00 -19.92 -3.44
C GLY A 61 -3.98 -20.67 -2.58
N GLY A 62 -2.82 -21.01 -3.16
CA GLY A 62 -1.70 -21.64 -2.47
C GLY A 62 -1.11 -22.87 -3.17
N LEU A 63 0.16 -23.18 -2.88
CA LEU A 63 0.78 -24.46 -3.24
C LEU A 63 0.26 -25.55 -2.30
N HIS A 64 -0.57 -26.48 -2.80
CA HIS A 64 -0.92 -27.67 -2.04
C HIS A 64 0.06 -28.78 -2.41
N GLN A 65 0.81 -29.28 -1.41
CA GLN A 65 1.79 -30.38 -1.59
C GLN A 65 2.86 -30.11 -2.68
N GLY A 66 3.23 -28.85 -2.89
CA GLY A 66 4.22 -28.45 -3.90
C GLY A 66 3.71 -28.47 -5.34
N GLN A 67 2.41 -28.67 -5.57
CA GLN A 67 1.77 -28.50 -6.87
C GLN A 67 1.05 -27.15 -6.90
N SER A 68 1.29 -26.37 -7.96
CA SER A 68 0.50 -25.18 -8.23
C SER A 68 -0.88 -25.61 -8.67
N ASN A 69 -1.92 -25.11 -8.01
CA ASN A 69 -3.26 -25.22 -8.55
C ASN A 69 -3.38 -24.18 -9.66
N ASN A 70 -3.28 -24.60 -10.92
CA ASN A 70 -3.43 -23.71 -12.08
C ASN A 70 -4.85 -23.13 -12.18
N CYS A 71 -5.76 -23.61 -11.34
CA CYS A 71 -7.19 -23.41 -11.43
C CYS A 71 -7.69 -22.03 -10.98
N ASN A 72 -6.87 -20.96 -10.92
CA ASN A 72 -7.32 -19.60 -10.55
C ASN A 72 -6.43 -18.47 -11.10
N VAL A 73 -5.71 -18.70 -12.22
CA VAL A 73 -4.73 -17.73 -12.74
C VAL A 73 -5.26 -17.02 -13.98
N TYR A 74 -5.29 -15.69 -13.93
CA TYR A 74 -5.57 -14.80 -15.05
C TYR A 74 -4.29 -14.08 -15.45
N TRP A 75 -3.92 -14.23 -16.72
CA TRP A 75 -2.68 -13.66 -17.26
C TRP A 75 -2.94 -12.28 -17.82
N LEU A 76 -2.09 -11.33 -17.44
CA LEU A 76 -2.12 -9.96 -17.93
C LEU A 76 -0.92 -9.71 -18.86
N ASP A 77 -1.16 -9.71 -20.16
CA ASP A 77 -0.19 -9.31 -21.18
C ASP A 77 -0.14 -7.80 -21.41
N GLU A 78 -1.09 -7.08 -20.83
CA GLU A 78 -1.12 -5.63 -20.77
C GLU A 78 -1.77 -5.17 -19.48
N THR A 79 -1.63 -3.88 -19.19
CA THR A 79 -2.21 -3.25 -18.01
C THR A 79 -3.72 -3.46 -17.99
N LEU A 80 -4.24 -4.02 -16.91
CA LEU A 80 -5.67 -4.02 -16.63
C LEU A 80 -6.07 -2.62 -16.15
N ARG A 81 -7.01 -1.99 -16.85
CA ARG A 81 -7.47 -0.62 -16.57
C ARG A 81 -8.86 -0.68 -15.98
N VAL A 82 -8.98 -0.30 -14.71
CA VAL A 82 -10.26 0.01 -14.10
C VAL A 82 -10.60 1.45 -14.48
N PRO A 83 -11.64 1.67 -15.31
CA PRO A 83 -11.98 3.00 -15.78
C PRO A 83 -12.55 3.86 -14.65
N TRP A 84 -12.88 5.11 -14.96
CA TRP A 84 -13.72 5.90 -14.08
C TRP A 84 -15.04 5.17 -13.84
N SER A 85 -15.50 5.16 -12.58
CA SER A 85 -16.81 4.60 -12.22
C SER A 85 -17.47 5.37 -11.07
N GLN A 86 -18.80 5.26 -11.01
CA GLN A 86 -19.61 5.68 -9.89
C GLN A 86 -20.62 4.59 -9.53
N ASP A 87 -20.87 4.38 -8.23
CA ASP A 87 -21.86 3.41 -7.72
C ASP A 87 -21.62 1.98 -8.24
N PHE A 88 -20.36 1.64 -8.49
CA PHE A 88 -19.93 0.39 -9.13
C PHE A 88 -19.32 -0.58 -8.12
N ARG A 89 -19.60 -1.87 -8.32
CA ARG A 89 -18.97 -2.95 -7.55
C ARG A 89 -18.20 -3.92 -8.45
N LEU A 90 -16.97 -4.19 -8.03
CA LEU A 90 -16.19 -5.35 -8.46
C LEU A 90 -15.98 -6.26 -7.26
N ASP A 91 -16.44 -7.50 -7.37
CA ASP A 91 -16.24 -8.53 -6.36
C ASP A 91 -15.44 -9.70 -6.95
N GLY A 92 -14.91 -10.56 -6.09
CA GLY A 92 -14.26 -11.77 -6.54
C GLY A 92 -13.77 -12.68 -5.43
N GLY A 93 -13.53 -13.93 -5.82
CA GLY A 93 -12.84 -14.91 -4.98
C GLY A 93 -11.33 -14.63 -4.90
N ASN A 94 -10.57 -15.53 -4.26
CA ASN A 94 -9.10 -15.43 -4.28
C ASN A 94 -8.58 -15.97 -5.61
N TYR A 95 -8.47 -15.11 -6.61
CA TYR A 95 -7.82 -15.38 -7.90
C TYR A 95 -6.43 -14.76 -7.95
N LEU A 96 -5.64 -15.13 -8.96
CA LEU A 96 -4.30 -14.62 -9.20
C LEU A 96 -4.26 -13.82 -10.51
N LEU A 97 -3.91 -12.54 -10.45
CA LEU A 97 -3.55 -11.74 -11.61
C LEU A 97 -2.03 -11.78 -11.78
N VAL A 98 -1.53 -12.28 -12.91
CA VAL A 98 -0.09 -12.35 -13.17
C VAL A 98 0.26 -11.47 -14.36
N TYR A 99 0.94 -10.37 -14.08
CA TYR A 99 1.44 -9.45 -15.09
C TYR A 99 2.77 -9.91 -15.67
N ARG A 100 2.82 -10.04 -17.00
CA ARG A 100 3.95 -10.67 -17.70
C ARG A 100 4.96 -9.68 -18.26
N LYS A 101 4.62 -8.40 -18.34
CA LYS A 101 5.53 -7.39 -18.90
C LYS A 101 6.56 -6.92 -17.86
N PRO A 102 7.80 -6.62 -18.31
CA PRO A 102 8.86 -6.11 -17.43
C PRO A 102 8.70 -4.63 -17.05
N THR A 103 7.76 -3.93 -17.69
CA THR A 103 7.46 -2.51 -17.48
C THR A 103 5.95 -2.27 -17.61
N GLY A 104 5.48 -1.13 -17.13
CA GLY A 104 4.08 -0.76 -17.02
C GLY A 104 3.43 -1.23 -15.72
N TYR A 105 2.34 -0.58 -15.35
CA TYR A 105 1.55 -0.98 -14.20
C TYR A 105 0.77 -2.26 -14.50
N ALA A 106 0.65 -3.20 -13.56
CA ALA A 106 -0.17 -4.39 -13.78
C ALA A 106 -1.66 -4.04 -13.76
N VAL A 107 -2.08 -3.28 -12.75
CA VAL A 107 -3.44 -2.75 -12.62
C VAL A 107 -3.37 -1.24 -12.41
N THR A 108 -4.15 -0.49 -13.19
CA THR A 108 -4.38 0.95 -12.96
C THR A 108 -5.83 1.18 -12.59
N ILE A 109 -6.06 1.93 -11.52
CA ILE A 109 -7.37 2.34 -11.04
C ILE A 109 -7.49 3.85 -11.23
N ASP A 110 -8.42 4.25 -12.08
CA ASP A 110 -8.72 5.65 -12.36
C ASP A 110 -9.64 6.25 -11.27
N SER A 111 -10.25 7.40 -11.53
CA SER A 111 -11.16 8.12 -10.65
C SER A 111 -12.38 7.29 -10.21
N GLN A 112 -12.75 7.33 -8.93
CA GLN A 112 -13.83 6.51 -8.36
C GLN A 112 -14.73 7.33 -7.43
N MET A 113 -16.03 7.10 -7.51
CA MET A 113 -17.01 7.71 -6.60
C MET A 113 -18.00 6.67 -6.06
N ASN A 114 -18.00 6.46 -4.76
CA ASN A 114 -18.92 5.50 -4.11
C ASN A 114 -18.77 4.06 -4.65
N CYS A 115 -17.54 3.63 -4.94
CA CYS A 115 -17.27 2.31 -5.50
C CYS A 115 -16.78 1.31 -4.45
N ARG A 116 -16.92 0.01 -4.76
CA ARG A 116 -16.39 -1.08 -3.92
C ARG A 116 -15.65 -2.09 -4.77
N TYR A 117 -14.39 -2.33 -4.44
CA TYR A 117 -13.53 -3.27 -5.15
C TYR A 117 -13.00 -4.33 -4.21
N LYS A 118 -13.11 -5.59 -4.62
CA LYS A 118 -12.40 -6.72 -4.02
C LYS A 118 -11.56 -7.41 -5.08
N PHE A 119 -10.25 -7.25 -4.97
CA PHE A 119 -9.26 -7.93 -5.80
C PHE A 119 -8.68 -9.14 -5.07
N GLY A 120 -8.36 -10.17 -5.84
CA GLY A 120 -7.52 -11.29 -5.39
C GLY A 120 -6.05 -10.87 -5.23
N LEU A 121 -5.15 -11.80 -5.55
CA LEU A 121 -3.70 -11.60 -5.48
C LEU A 121 -3.17 -11.04 -6.81
N ILE A 122 -2.39 -9.97 -6.77
CA ILE A 122 -1.78 -9.34 -7.94
C ILE A 122 -0.28 -9.53 -7.90
N VAL A 123 0.32 -10.11 -8.94
CA VAL A 123 1.76 -10.34 -9.04
C VAL A 123 2.33 -9.61 -10.24
N SER A 124 3.41 -8.87 -10.01
CA SER A 124 4.17 -8.20 -11.05
C SER A 124 5.68 -8.35 -10.83
N GLN A 125 6.41 -8.54 -11.93
CA GLN A 125 7.87 -8.39 -12.00
C GLN A 125 8.27 -7.10 -12.74
N SER A 126 7.31 -6.19 -12.93
CA SER A 126 7.53 -4.91 -13.58
C SER A 126 8.41 -3.99 -12.74
N ARG A 127 9.17 -3.12 -13.41
CA ARG A 127 9.86 -1.99 -12.79
C ARG A 127 8.91 -0.93 -12.22
N ASP A 128 7.69 -0.86 -12.73
CA ASP A 128 6.67 0.06 -12.27
C ASP A 128 5.82 -0.56 -11.15
N ALA A 129 4.78 0.15 -10.69
CA ALA A 129 3.93 -0.36 -9.62
C ALA A 129 3.08 -1.57 -10.06
N ALA A 130 2.89 -2.57 -9.21
CA ALA A 130 1.93 -3.64 -9.49
C ALA A 130 0.49 -3.06 -9.51
N VAL A 131 0.13 -2.27 -8.51
CA VAL A 131 -1.13 -1.52 -8.48
C VAL A 131 -0.83 -0.03 -8.45
N CYS A 132 -1.44 0.72 -9.36
CA CYS A 132 -1.39 2.17 -9.40
C CYS A 132 -2.81 2.75 -9.28
N ILE A 133 -3.06 3.47 -8.19
CA ILE A 133 -4.32 4.17 -7.92
C ILE A 133 -4.06 5.65 -8.19
N CYS A 134 -4.61 6.16 -9.29
CA CYS A 134 -4.31 7.50 -9.78
C CYS A 134 -5.50 8.06 -10.56
N PRO A 135 -6.31 8.96 -9.98
CA PRO A 135 -7.45 9.57 -10.68
C PRO A 135 -6.97 10.45 -11.83
N ARG A 136 -7.44 10.19 -13.05
CA ARG A 136 -6.99 10.86 -14.29
C ARG A 136 -8.15 11.33 -15.16
N THR A 137 -9.22 10.54 -15.21
CA THR A 137 -10.37 10.78 -16.07
C THR A 137 -11.51 11.38 -15.25
N ALA A 138 -12.21 12.34 -15.85
CA ALA A 138 -13.36 12.98 -15.23
C ALA A 138 -14.61 12.10 -15.39
N GLY A 139 -15.46 12.09 -14.37
CA GLY A 139 -16.81 11.52 -14.46
C GLY A 139 -17.81 12.44 -15.18
N PRO A 140 -19.09 12.04 -15.27
CA PRO A 140 -20.20 12.86 -15.78
C PRO A 140 -20.37 14.20 -15.06
N ASP A 141 -19.95 14.27 -13.79
CA ASP A 141 -19.97 15.48 -12.97
C ASP A 141 -18.65 16.29 -13.06
N ASP A 142 -17.81 16.01 -14.06
CA ASP A 142 -16.50 16.64 -14.33
C ASP A 142 -15.44 16.51 -13.20
N PHE A 143 -15.65 15.61 -12.25
CA PHE A 143 -14.71 15.35 -11.17
C PHE A 143 -13.64 14.32 -11.54
N VAL A 144 -12.37 14.69 -11.39
CA VAL A 144 -11.19 13.79 -11.42
C VAL A 144 -10.74 13.54 -9.98
N LEU A 145 -11.22 12.46 -9.35
CA LEU A 145 -10.94 12.18 -7.95
C LEU A 145 -11.20 10.72 -7.58
N ILE A 146 -10.70 10.32 -6.41
CA ILE A 146 -11.15 9.11 -5.70
C ILE A 146 -11.80 9.55 -4.40
N THR A 147 -13.08 9.22 -4.22
CA THR A 147 -13.83 9.52 -2.98
C THR A 147 -14.82 8.44 -2.61
N ALA A 148 -15.10 8.34 -1.31
CA ALA A 148 -16.14 7.47 -0.74
C ALA A 148 -16.05 6.01 -1.22
N SER A 149 -14.85 5.55 -1.55
CA SER A 149 -14.63 4.26 -2.18
C SER A 149 -13.87 3.31 -1.26
N ILE A 150 -14.13 2.00 -1.41
CA ILE A 150 -13.51 0.94 -0.64
C ILE A 150 -12.74 0.02 -1.59
N PHE A 151 -11.48 -0.21 -1.28
CA PHE A 151 -10.61 -1.12 -2.02
C PHE A 151 -10.08 -2.18 -1.07
N ASP A 152 -10.32 -3.44 -1.41
CA ASP A 152 -9.88 -4.63 -0.68
C ASP A 152 -9.01 -5.48 -1.61
N PHE A 153 -7.80 -5.81 -1.18
CA PHE A 153 -6.85 -6.63 -1.92
C PHE A 153 -6.36 -7.78 -1.03
N SER A 154 -6.48 -9.02 -1.51
CA SER A 154 -5.89 -10.16 -0.81
C SER A 154 -4.38 -10.07 -0.71
N ALA A 155 -3.69 -9.70 -1.80
CA ALA A 155 -2.25 -9.47 -1.75
C ALA A 155 -1.73 -8.73 -2.98
N VAL A 156 -0.68 -7.93 -2.81
CA VAL A 156 0.02 -7.26 -3.93
C VAL A 156 1.52 -7.58 -3.88
N VAL A 157 2.04 -8.18 -4.95
CA VAL A 157 3.42 -8.65 -5.03
C VAL A 157 4.18 -7.88 -6.10
N SER A 158 5.25 -7.20 -5.68
CA SER A 158 6.25 -6.61 -6.56
C SER A 158 7.59 -7.33 -6.39
N GLY A 159 7.92 -8.16 -7.38
CA GLY A 159 9.15 -8.94 -7.38
C GLY A 159 10.37 -8.20 -7.91
N HIS A 160 10.21 -7.01 -8.50
CA HIS A 160 11.32 -6.24 -9.04
C HIS A 160 12.01 -5.40 -7.95
N PRO A 161 13.36 -5.32 -7.89
CA PRO A 161 14.08 -4.52 -6.87
C PRO A 161 13.82 -3.01 -6.93
N GLU A 162 13.48 -2.51 -8.10
CA GLU A 162 13.12 -1.11 -8.32
C GLU A 162 11.60 -0.91 -8.39
N GLY A 163 10.82 -1.99 -8.30
CA GLY A 163 9.37 -1.95 -8.43
C GLY A 163 8.68 -1.51 -7.14
N THR A 164 7.43 -1.09 -7.29
CA THR A 164 6.53 -0.74 -6.18
C THR A 164 5.39 -1.75 -6.13
N ALA A 165 4.97 -2.25 -4.97
CA ALA A 165 3.78 -3.09 -4.92
C ALA A 165 2.53 -2.23 -5.12
N ILE A 166 2.36 -1.22 -4.27
CA ILE A 166 1.18 -0.35 -4.26
C ILE A 166 1.62 1.11 -4.39
N LEU A 167 1.11 1.80 -5.41
CA LEU A 167 1.27 3.24 -5.61
C LEU A 167 -0.09 3.92 -5.49
N ILE A 168 -0.23 4.84 -4.54
CA ILE A 168 -1.34 5.78 -4.42
C ILE A 168 -0.81 7.15 -4.83
N ASP A 169 -1.24 7.65 -5.98
CA ASP A 169 -0.64 8.81 -6.64
C ASP A 169 -1.71 9.87 -6.95
N SER A 170 -1.68 10.98 -6.21
CA SER A 170 -2.65 12.07 -6.35
C SER A 170 -2.22 13.16 -7.34
N ARG A 171 -1.25 12.90 -8.23
CA ARG A 171 -0.74 13.93 -9.15
C ARG A 171 -1.78 14.56 -10.09
N HIS A 172 -2.91 13.90 -10.31
CA HIS A 172 -3.93 14.31 -11.29
C HIS A 172 -5.31 14.58 -10.67
N GLY A 173 -5.53 14.20 -9.43
CA GLY A 173 -6.78 14.43 -8.72
C GLY A 173 -6.68 14.03 -7.25
N PRO A 174 -7.53 14.59 -6.37
CA PRO A 174 -7.52 14.26 -4.95
C PRO A 174 -7.95 12.81 -4.69
N ILE A 175 -7.37 12.23 -3.64
CA ILE A 175 -7.72 10.90 -3.13
C ILE A 175 -8.16 11.10 -1.68
N ILE A 176 -9.46 11.04 -1.43
CA ILE A 176 -10.05 11.48 -0.17
C ILE A 176 -11.13 10.54 0.34
N ASN A 177 -11.40 10.56 1.65
CA ASN A 177 -12.55 9.88 2.26
C ASN A 177 -12.73 8.41 1.84
N SER A 178 -11.63 7.71 1.57
CA SER A 178 -11.65 6.35 1.03
C SER A 178 -10.95 5.38 1.97
N GLN A 179 -11.31 4.10 1.85
CA GLN A 179 -10.69 3.02 2.61
C GLN A 179 -9.91 2.11 1.67
N PHE A 180 -8.66 1.85 2.03
CA PHE A 180 -7.78 0.93 1.34
C PHE A 180 -7.36 -0.14 2.34
N PHE A 181 -7.67 -1.39 2.02
CA PHE A 181 -7.30 -2.54 2.79
C PHE A 181 -6.50 -3.49 1.92
N PHE A 182 -5.31 -3.83 2.39
CA PHE A 182 -4.45 -4.82 1.78
C PHE A 182 -4.15 -5.86 2.86
N GLU A 183 -4.57 -7.10 2.65
CA GLU A 183 -4.19 -8.17 3.58
C GLU A 183 -2.66 -8.35 3.57
N GLU A 184 -2.03 -8.29 2.40
CA GLU A 184 -0.57 -8.44 2.29
C GLU A 184 0.03 -7.62 1.15
N PHE A 185 1.29 -7.21 1.30
CA PHE A 185 2.16 -7.05 0.14
C PHE A 185 3.45 -7.85 0.31
N ASN A 186 4.06 -8.22 -0.81
CA ASN A 186 5.44 -8.69 -0.85
C ASN A 186 6.24 -7.81 -1.81
N ALA A 187 7.27 -7.14 -1.31
CA ALA A 187 8.05 -6.20 -2.12
C ALA A 187 9.55 -6.45 -2.03
N GLN A 188 10.24 -6.29 -3.17
CA GLN A 188 11.70 -6.14 -3.21
C GLN A 188 12.14 -4.68 -3.28
N GLY A 189 11.38 -3.80 -3.92
CA GLY A 189 11.64 -2.36 -3.93
C GLY A 189 10.83 -1.65 -2.85
N VAL A 190 9.75 -0.98 -3.25
CA VAL A 190 8.83 -0.29 -2.32
C VAL A 190 7.58 -1.12 -2.12
N GLY A 191 7.16 -1.32 -0.87
CA GLY A 191 5.88 -1.95 -0.54
C GLY A 191 4.72 -1.04 -0.92
N MET A 192 4.53 0.02 -0.15
CA MET A 192 3.53 1.04 -0.43
C MET A 192 4.20 2.41 -0.61
N HIS A 193 3.84 3.12 -1.68
CA HIS A 193 4.19 4.51 -1.91
C HIS A 193 2.91 5.33 -1.99
N VAL A 194 2.77 6.31 -1.11
CA VAL A 194 1.73 7.33 -1.20
C VAL A 194 2.40 8.62 -1.62
N SER A 195 2.01 9.19 -2.76
CA SER A 195 2.64 10.35 -3.36
C SER A 195 1.62 11.44 -3.66
N ASP A 196 2.00 12.68 -3.35
CA ASP A 196 1.39 13.91 -3.85
C ASP A 196 2.29 14.59 -4.88
N ALA A 197 3.10 13.81 -5.60
CA ALA A 197 4.08 14.29 -6.57
C ALA A 197 5.04 15.34 -6.00
N GLY A 198 5.55 15.15 -4.78
CA GLY A 198 6.47 16.08 -4.14
C GLY A 198 5.82 17.42 -3.76
N GLY A 199 4.51 17.40 -3.51
CA GLY A 199 3.72 18.58 -3.17
C GLY A 199 3.11 19.33 -4.37
N ASP A 200 3.34 18.87 -5.60
CA ASP A 200 2.73 19.48 -6.80
C ASP A 200 1.40 18.82 -7.20
N GLY A 201 1.06 17.70 -6.60
CA GLY A 201 -0.20 16.98 -6.79
C GLY A 201 -1.32 17.50 -5.89
N HIS A 202 -2.35 16.67 -5.74
CA HIS A 202 -3.58 17.00 -5.04
C HIS A 202 -3.64 16.41 -3.61
N PRO A 203 -4.59 16.83 -2.78
CA PRO A 203 -4.78 16.26 -1.44
C PRO A 203 -4.94 14.74 -1.42
N VAL A 204 -4.17 14.08 -0.55
CA VAL A 204 -4.41 12.72 -0.06
C VAL A 204 -4.81 12.86 1.40
N THR A 205 -6.12 12.91 1.69
CA THR A 205 -6.60 13.23 3.03
C THR A 205 -7.81 12.44 3.48
N THR A 206 -7.92 12.22 4.79
CA THR A 206 -9.10 11.60 5.40
C THR A 206 -9.32 10.15 4.91
N ASN A 207 -8.25 9.51 4.46
CA ASN A 207 -8.29 8.10 4.07
C ASN A 207 -7.98 7.21 5.27
N ARG A 208 -8.48 5.96 5.20
CA ARG A 208 -8.03 4.86 6.05
C ARG A 208 -7.25 3.88 5.20
N ILE A 209 -5.98 3.69 5.49
CA ILE A 209 -5.09 2.75 4.79
C ILE A 209 -4.66 1.68 5.78
N GLU A 210 -4.86 0.43 5.45
CA GLU A 210 -4.53 -0.70 6.32
C GLU A 210 -3.79 -1.79 5.53
N VAL A 211 -2.64 -2.20 6.04
CA VAL A 211 -1.84 -3.30 5.50
C VAL A 211 -1.55 -4.30 6.62
N MET A 212 -2.18 -5.48 6.56
CA MET A 212 -2.06 -6.47 7.65
C MET A 212 -0.70 -7.17 7.67
N PHE A 213 -0.11 -7.45 6.50
CA PHE A 213 1.19 -8.11 6.35
C PHE A 213 2.07 -7.39 5.32
N GLY A 214 2.89 -6.44 5.75
CA GLY A 214 3.87 -5.78 4.87
C GLY A 214 5.18 -6.56 4.78
N ASN A 215 5.26 -7.57 3.90
CA ASN A 215 6.45 -8.40 3.73
C ASN A 215 7.52 -7.71 2.87
N GLN A 216 8.64 -7.41 3.50
CA GLN A 216 9.79 -6.77 2.89
C GLN A 216 10.88 -7.82 2.60
N ARG A 217 11.18 -8.04 1.32
CA ARG A 217 12.20 -9.01 0.91
C ARG A 217 13.57 -8.31 0.81
N HIS A 218 14.34 -8.43 1.88
CA HIS A 218 15.59 -7.69 2.05
C HIS A 218 16.81 -8.27 1.33
N ALA A 219 16.70 -9.38 0.61
CA ALA A 219 17.84 -10.12 0.02
C ALA A 219 18.75 -9.31 -0.93
N ARG A 220 18.43 -8.04 -1.24
CA ARG A 220 19.17 -7.13 -2.11
C ARG A 220 19.46 -5.77 -1.47
N ASP A 221 19.54 -5.71 -0.14
CA ASP A 221 19.90 -4.54 0.69
C ASP A 221 18.91 -3.37 0.70
N ARG A 222 18.06 -3.23 -0.32
CA ARG A 222 17.18 -2.08 -0.53
C ARG A 222 15.75 -2.57 -0.55
N CYS A 223 14.97 -2.22 0.47
CA CYS A 223 13.52 -2.37 0.46
C CYS A 223 12.88 -1.38 1.43
N ILE A 224 11.90 -0.62 0.97
CA ILE A 224 11.14 0.34 1.80
C ILE A 224 9.74 -0.23 1.99
N GLY A 225 9.30 -0.41 3.24
CA GLY A 225 7.96 -0.94 3.52
C GLY A 225 6.89 0.08 3.15
N LEU A 226 6.99 1.27 3.73
CA LEU A 226 6.13 2.42 3.44
C LEU A 226 6.99 3.62 3.08
N ARG A 227 6.72 4.22 1.92
CA ARG A 227 7.16 5.56 1.55
C ARG A 227 5.95 6.49 1.59
N LEU A 228 5.89 7.34 2.61
CA LEU A 228 4.76 8.24 2.84
C LEU A 228 5.15 9.67 2.43
N GLY A 229 4.93 9.97 1.16
CA GLY A 229 5.35 11.20 0.49
C GLY A 229 6.73 11.11 -0.17
N ASP A 230 7.15 12.27 -0.66
CA ASP A 230 8.39 12.54 -1.36
C ASP A 230 8.97 13.88 -0.86
N PRO A 231 10.23 14.23 -1.17
CA PRO A 231 10.76 15.55 -0.85
C PRO A 231 9.81 16.65 -1.36
N GLY A 232 9.43 17.59 -0.48
CA GLY A 232 8.47 18.65 -0.79
C GLY A 232 6.99 18.32 -0.51
N SER A 233 6.65 17.06 -0.18
CA SER A 233 5.27 16.67 0.11
C SER A 233 4.61 17.51 1.19
N ARG A 234 3.37 17.93 0.91
CA ARG A 234 2.59 18.85 1.77
C ARG A 234 1.07 18.60 1.72
N HIS A 235 0.62 17.68 0.89
CA HIS A 235 -0.79 17.40 0.63
C HIS A 235 -1.24 16.02 1.13
N ILE A 236 -0.33 15.22 1.70
CA ILE A 236 -0.64 13.95 2.37
C ILE A 236 -0.85 14.22 3.86
N VAL A 237 -2.10 14.43 4.27
CA VAL A 237 -2.47 14.89 5.62
C VAL A 237 -3.72 14.20 6.14
N ASP A 238 -3.89 14.16 7.47
CA ASP A 238 -5.12 13.71 8.13
C ASP A 238 -5.58 12.29 7.74
N ASN A 239 -4.64 11.41 7.35
CA ASN A 239 -4.92 10.01 7.08
C ASN A 239 -4.75 9.16 8.35
N LYS A 240 -5.46 8.03 8.40
CA LYS A 240 -5.23 6.95 9.36
C LYS A 240 -4.54 5.80 8.64
N ILE A 241 -3.33 5.44 9.06
CA ILE A 241 -2.53 4.40 8.42
C ILE A 241 -2.14 3.35 9.44
N ALA A 242 -2.54 2.10 9.22
CA ALA A 242 -2.17 0.97 10.07
C ALA A 242 -1.39 -0.04 9.25
N MET A 243 -0.19 -0.42 9.71
CA MET A 243 0.67 -1.29 8.92
C MET A 243 1.63 -2.11 9.75
N SER A 244 1.76 -3.39 9.42
CA SER A 244 2.86 -4.24 9.89
C SER A 244 4.01 -4.27 8.88
N PHE A 245 5.23 -4.32 9.40
CA PHE A 245 6.46 -4.37 8.62
C PHE A 245 7.20 -5.63 9.00
N HIS A 246 7.08 -6.63 8.14
CA HIS A 246 7.76 -7.89 8.29
C HIS A 246 9.03 -7.87 7.46
N ALA A 247 10.17 -7.81 8.14
CA ALA A 247 11.49 -7.99 7.56
C ALA A 247 12.04 -9.37 7.92
N PRO A 248 11.39 -10.48 7.52
CA PRO A 248 11.92 -11.79 7.83
C PRO A 248 13.31 -11.92 7.21
N GLN A 249 14.13 -12.81 7.74
CA GLN A 249 15.43 -13.18 7.17
C GLN A 249 15.33 -13.72 5.71
N GLY A 250 14.12 -13.76 5.14
CA GLY A 250 13.79 -14.41 3.89
C GLY A 250 13.67 -15.91 4.12
N ALA A 251 12.44 -16.42 4.15
CA ALA A 251 12.22 -17.81 3.83
C ALA A 251 12.14 -17.93 2.32
N HIS A 252 12.91 -18.81 1.70
CA HIS A 252 12.75 -19.13 0.28
C HIS A 252 12.34 -20.59 0.15
N PHE A 253 11.52 -20.88 -0.86
CA PHE A 253 11.17 -22.26 -1.17
C PHE A 253 12.39 -22.91 -1.85
N ASP A 254 13.03 -23.83 -1.14
CA ASP A 254 14.08 -24.67 -1.67
C ASP A 254 13.39 -25.76 -2.52
N THR A 255 13.50 -25.65 -3.85
CA THR A 255 12.84 -26.56 -4.80
C THR A 255 13.35 -27.99 -4.72
N GLU A 256 14.61 -28.17 -4.34
CA GLU A 256 15.24 -29.48 -4.16
C GLU A 256 14.72 -30.14 -2.88
N LYS A 257 14.69 -29.39 -1.77
CA LYS A 257 14.20 -29.87 -0.47
C LYS A 257 12.68 -29.81 -0.32
N LYS A 258 11.98 -29.26 -1.33
CA LYS A 258 10.52 -29.01 -1.35
C LYS A 258 9.99 -28.38 -0.06
N ARG A 259 10.75 -27.46 0.55
CA ARG A 259 10.38 -26.79 1.79
C ARG A 259 10.88 -25.35 1.83
N TYR A 260 10.22 -24.51 2.60
CA TYR A 260 10.75 -23.20 2.92
C TYR A 260 11.95 -23.33 3.86
N VAL A 261 13.08 -22.73 3.50
CA VAL A 261 14.28 -22.64 4.33
C VAL A 261 14.60 -21.18 4.63
N THR A 262 15.03 -20.89 5.85
CA THR A 262 15.46 -19.56 6.29
C THR A 262 16.86 -19.26 5.76
N ALA A 263 17.07 -18.08 5.18
CA ALA A 263 18.39 -17.65 4.74
C ALA A 263 19.34 -17.38 5.94
N GLN A 264 20.64 -17.33 5.67
CA GLN A 264 21.67 -16.97 6.65
C GLN A 264 21.41 -15.57 7.25
N PRO A 265 21.94 -15.28 8.45
CA PRO A 265 21.80 -13.96 9.07
C PRO A 265 22.26 -12.85 8.12
N TYR A 266 21.36 -11.94 7.79
CA TYR A 266 21.63 -10.81 6.92
C TYR A 266 20.95 -9.57 7.50
N GLU A 267 21.74 -8.51 7.70
CA GLU A 267 21.26 -7.21 8.14
C GLU A 267 21.37 -6.26 6.94
N PRO A 268 20.24 -5.87 6.34
CA PRO A 268 20.25 -4.90 5.26
C PRO A 268 20.58 -3.51 5.81
N HIS A 269 21.51 -2.83 5.15
CA HIS A 269 21.99 -1.50 5.50
C HIS A 269 21.03 -0.41 5.01
N SER A 270 20.29 -0.67 3.94
CA SER A 270 19.43 0.33 3.28
C SER A 270 17.95 -0.05 3.23
N ALA A 271 17.53 -1.07 3.98
CA ALA A 271 16.11 -1.38 4.11
C ALA A 271 15.47 -0.52 5.20
N LEU A 272 14.31 0.05 4.90
CA LEU A 272 13.55 0.95 5.77
C LEU A 272 12.19 0.34 6.08
N GLY A 273 11.74 0.41 7.32
CA GLY A 273 10.35 0.11 7.65
C GLY A 273 9.43 1.16 7.04
N ALA A 274 9.43 2.38 7.61
CA ALA A 274 8.69 3.53 7.11
C ALA A 274 9.61 4.75 6.88
N ASP A 275 9.51 5.33 5.69
CA ASP A 275 10.19 6.54 5.22
C ASP A 275 9.15 7.66 5.01
N ILE A 276 9.17 8.68 5.86
CA ILE A 276 8.04 9.61 6.03
C ILE A 276 8.45 11.04 5.68
N PHE A 277 7.81 11.60 4.66
CA PHE A 277 7.86 13.03 4.30
C PHE A 277 6.55 13.76 4.64
N ALA A 278 5.44 13.02 4.71
CA ALA A 278 4.10 13.56 4.94
C ALA A 278 3.89 14.19 6.32
N GLN A 279 2.73 14.82 6.50
CA GLN A 279 2.46 15.69 7.64
C GLN A 279 1.11 15.37 8.28
N ARG A 280 0.94 15.56 9.59
CA ARG A 280 -0.36 15.47 10.29
C ARG A 280 -1.12 14.14 10.08
N ASN A 281 -0.43 13.01 9.96
CA ASN A 281 -1.08 11.70 9.87
C ASN A 281 -1.11 10.99 11.22
N LEU A 282 -2.12 10.15 11.41
CA LEU A 282 -2.21 9.20 12.52
C LEU A 282 -1.80 7.81 12.02
N MET A 283 -0.74 7.25 12.60
CA MET A 283 -0.16 6.00 12.17
C MET A 283 -0.13 4.98 13.32
N THR A 284 -0.31 3.71 13.00
CA THR A 284 -0.18 2.59 13.92
C THR A 284 0.70 1.53 13.28
N PHE A 285 1.89 1.29 13.83
CA PHE A 285 2.92 0.48 13.19
C PHE A 285 3.44 -0.66 14.07
N TRP A 286 3.72 -1.80 13.43
CA TRP A 286 4.34 -2.98 14.02
C TRP A 286 5.57 -3.36 13.24
N PHE A 287 6.75 -3.25 13.84
CA PHE A 287 8.00 -3.61 13.18
C PHE A 287 8.48 -4.97 13.68
N SER A 288 8.78 -5.88 12.75
CA SER A 288 9.39 -7.17 13.05
C SER A 288 10.56 -7.43 12.11
N GLY A 289 11.55 -8.19 12.58
CA GLY A 289 12.76 -8.49 11.82
C GLY A 289 13.91 -7.51 12.05
N ARG A 290 14.99 -7.69 11.27
CA ARG A 290 16.23 -6.90 11.39
C ARG A 290 16.39 -5.89 10.26
N ARG A 291 16.79 -4.68 10.63
CA ARG A 291 17.21 -3.57 9.76
C ARG A 291 18.41 -2.89 10.43
N ALA A 292 19.14 -2.06 9.70
CA ALA A 292 20.16 -1.23 10.33
C ALA A 292 19.56 -0.32 11.41
N ARG A 293 20.40 0.09 12.37
CA ARG A 293 20.00 0.98 13.46
C ARG A 293 19.39 2.29 12.92
N GLY A 294 18.26 2.68 13.51
CA GLY A 294 17.48 3.86 13.17
C GLY A 294 16.54 3.69 11.97
N GLN A 295 16.41 2.48 11.40
CA GLN A 295 15.73 2.27 10.12
C GLN A 295 14.34 1.62 10.22
N ASP A 296 13.75 1.47 11.41
CA ASP A 296 12.32 1.11 11.46
C ASP A 296 11.47 2.30 11.02
N LEU A 297 11.76 3.47 11.57
CA LEU A 297 11.00 4.68 11.32
C LEU A 297 11.95 5.85 11.05
N VAL A 298 11.84 6.41 9.85
CA VAL A 298 12.61 7.59 9.44
C VAL A 298 11.65 8.74 9.18
N PHE A 299 11.79 9.81 9.96
CA PHE A 299 11.16 11.10 9.67
C PHE A 299 12.12 11.94 8.84
N GLU A 300 11.76 12.21 7.59
CA GLU A 300 12.56 13.01 6.67
C GLU A 300 12.38 14.52 6.93
N PRO A 301 13.22 15.41 6.34
CA PRO A 301 13.27 16.83 6.68
C PRO A 301 11.93 17.58 6.67
N ASP A 302 11.02 17.22 5.76
CA ASP A 302 9.73 17.88 5.58
C ASP A 302 8.63 17.31 6.48
N SER A 303 8.88 16.16 7.12
CA SER A 303 7.93 15.50 8.00
C SER A 303 7.66 16.30 9.26
N ARG A 304 6.38 16.49 9.60
CA ARG A 304 5.97 17.17 10.83
C ARG A 304 4.56 16.79 11.27
N ASP A 305 4.31 16.98 12.56
CA ASP A 305 2.99 16.86 13.20
C ASP A 305 2.33 15.48 13.08
N ASN A 306 3.08 14.45 12.71
CA ASN A 306 2.57 13.09 12.67
C ASN A 306 2.51 12.49 14.08
N THR A 307 1.55 11.60 14.32
CA THR A 307 1.50 10.76 15.53
C THR A 307 1.58 9.30 15.14
N VAL A 308 2.56 8.58 15.69
CA VAL A 308 2.79 7.15 15.45
C VAL A 308 2.61 6.38 16.75
N PHE A 309 1.68 5.42 16.78
CA PHE A 309 1.61 4.39 17.79
C PHE A 309 2.46 3.20 17.33
N ALA A 310 3.60 2.98 17.99
CA ALA A 310 4.56 1.95 17.57
C ALA A 310 4.58 0.80 18.59
N PHE A 311 4.21 -0.41 18.17
CA PHE A 311 4.16 -1.55 19.08
C PHE A 311 5.54 -2.10 19.41
N ASP A 312 6.45 -2.07 18.44
CA ASP A 312 7.86 -2.44 18.60
C ASP A 312 8.71 -1.54 17.70
N LEU A 313 9.96 -1.33 18.08
CA LEU A 313 10.96 -0.54 17.33
C LEU A 313 12.35 -1.17 17.51
N PRO A 314 12.52 -2.45 17.13
CA PRO A 314 13.72 -3.22 17.44
C PRO A 314 15.00 -2.63 16.82
N ASN A 315 14.85 -1.90 15.71
CA ASN A 315 15.95 -1.24 15.00
C ASN A 315 15.96 0.27 15.29
N GLY A 316 14.88 0.85 15.82
CA GLY A 316 14.84 2.23 16.33
C GLY A 316 14.45 3.30 15.30
N ILE A 317 14.59 4.57 15.69
CA ILE A 317 14.05 5.73 14.97
C ILE A 317 15.19 6.67 14.53
N THR A 318 15.07 7.22 13.31
CA THR A 318 15.88 8.36 12.85
C THR A 318 14.99 9.56 12.61
N ASN A 319 15.28 10.70 13.26
CA ASN A 319 14.50 11.93 13.10
C ASN A 319 15.32 13.05 12.43
N LYS A 320 15.13 13.19 11.11
CA LYS A 320 15.74 14.24 10.27
C LYS A 320 14.83 15.47 10.10
N ALA A 321 13.61 15.43 10.63
CA ALA A 321 12.63 16.51 10.48
C ALA A 321 13.21 17.88 10.89
N ARG A 322 13.06 18.88 10.04
CA ARG A 322 13.49 20.26 10.35
C ARG A 322 12.71 20.83 11.52
N VAL A 323 11.40 20.56 11.52
CA VAL A 323 10.48 20.87 12.63
C VAL A 323 10.19 19.56 13.37
N PRO A 324 10.84 19.27 14.51
CA PRO A 324 10.71 17.98 15.18
C PRO A 324 9.42 17.93 16.03
N SER A 325 8.27 18.06 15.39
CA SER A 325 6.94 17.98 16.02
C SER A 325 6.26 16.61 15.88
N ASN A 326 6.90 15.66 15.19
CA ASN A 326 6.44 14.28 15.12
C ASN A 326 6.47 13.63 16.51
N ARG A 327 5.42 12.84 16.81
CA ARG A 327 5.23 12.13 18.06
C ARG A 327 5.21 10.63 17.82
N VAL A 328 5.96 9.88 18.63
CA VAL A 328 5.95 8.42 18.69
C VAL A 328 5.52 8.00 20.09
N VAL A 329 4.49 7.16 20.15
CA VAL A 329 3.94 6.54 21.36
C VAL A 329 4.25 5.05 21.29
N PRO A 330 5.36 4.60 21.91
CA PRO A 330 5.75 3.20 21.90
C PRO A 330 4.97 2.38 22.94
N CYS A 331 4.79 1.08 22.71
CA CYS A 331 4.23 0.16 23.72
C CYS A 331 5.22 -0.22 24.83
N GLY A 332 6.53 0.04 24.64
CA GLY A 332 7.59 -0.23 25.61
C GLY A 332 8.42 1.01 25.99
N PRO A 333 9.20 0.95 27.07
CA PRO A 333 10.03 2.07 27.50
C PRO A 333 11.23 2.26 26.56
N VAL A 334 11.18 3.27 25.68
CA VAL A 334 12.32 3.65 24.80
C VAL A 334 13.04 4.93 25.25
N GLY A 335 12.52 5.61 26.26
CA GLY A 335 12.96 6.95 26.68
C GLY A 335 14.04 7.01 27.76
N PHE A 336 14.59 5.87 28.18
CA PHE A 336 15.68 5.78 29.18
C PHE A 336 17.05 5.77 28.50
N ALA A 337 18.05 6.35 29.15
CA ALA A 337 19.44 6.39 28.68
C ALA A 337 19.64 6.96 27.26
N VAL A 338 18.67 7.75 26.78
CA VAL A 338 18.78 8.46 25.51
C VAL A 338 19.55 9.76 25.70
N THR A 339 20.37 10.11 24.71
CA THR A 339 21.06 11.39 24.72
C THR A 339 20.02 12.51 24.58
N THR A 340 20.01 13.40 25.57
CA THR A 340 19.23 14.64 25.54
C THR A 340 20.17 15.83 25.38
N PRO A 341 19.72 16.94 24.77
CA PRO A 341 20.51 18.16 24.77
C PRO A 341 20.86 18.59 26.20
N PRO A 342 22.05 19.16 26.44
CA PRO A 342 22.37 19.74 27.73
C PRO A 342 21.37 20.84 28.08
N VAL A 343 21.18 21.08 29.38
CA VAL A 343 20.37 22.21 29.86
C VAL A 343 20.96 23.51 29.30
N PRO A 344 20.18 24.34 28.58
CA PRO A 344 20.70 25.54 27.95
C PRO A 344 20.93 26.64 29.00
N PRO A 345 21.77 27.65 28.70
CA PRO A 345 21.83 28.88 29.48
C PRO A 345 20.46 29.55 29.60
N SER A 346 20.26 30.34 30.66
CA SER A 346 19.02 31.09 30.88
C SER A 346 18.64 31.92 29.64
N GLY A 347 17.35 31.90 29.30
CA GLY A 347 16.80 32.62 28.14
C GLY A 347 17.09 31.99 26.77
N ARG A 348 17.83 30.88 26.69
CA ARG A 348 18.06 30.18 25.41
C ARG A 348 17.13 28.99 25.25
N PRO A 349 16.33 28.91 24.17
CA PRO A 349 15.52 27.73 23.90
C PRO A 349 16.43 26.56 23.50
N VAL A 350 16.10 25.36 23.98
CA VAL A 350 16.63 24.10 23.47
C VAL A 350 15.45 23.19 23.13
N GLN A 351 15.59 22.41 22.07
CA GLN A 351 14.57 21.46 21.67
C GLN A 351 15.13 20.04 21.72
N ASN A 352 14.44 19.17 22.44
CA ASN A 352 14.69 17.74 22.37
C ASN A 352 14.16 17.21 21.04
N ARG A 353 15.02 16.55 20.26
CA ARG A 353 14.68 16.00 18.94
C ARG A 353 14.21 14.55 18.98
N ASN A 354 14.22 13.91 20.17
CA ASN A 354 13.60 12.61 20.35
C ASN A 354 12.08 12.74 20.17
N PRO A 355 11.45 12.00 19.23
CA PRO A 355 10.02 12.14 18.96
C PRO A 355 9.13 11.41 19.98
N TYR A 356 9.70 10.88 21.07
CA TYR A 356 8.99 10.13 22.11
C TYR A 356 9.25 10.74 23.49
N PRO A 357 8.41 10.44 24.50
CA PRO A 357 8.68 10.87 25.87
C PRO A 357 10.05 10.39 26.35
N VAL A 358 10.87 11.32 26.84
CA VAL A 358 12.16 11.00 27.48
C VAL A 358 12.02 11.12 28.98
N GLN A 359 12.68 10.23 29.72
CA GLN A 359 12.82 10.39 31.16
C GLN A 359 14.11 11.14 31.45
N VAL A 360 14.01 12.23 32.22
CA VAL A 360 15.15 13.05 32.61
C VAL A 360 15.44 12.82 34.10
N LEU A 361 16.64 12.36 34.40
CA LEU A 361 17.13 12.28 35.78
C LEU A 361 17.96 13.53 36.09
N VAL A 362 17.48 14.36 37.02
CA VAL A 362 18.23 15.54 37.49
C VAL A 362 19.22 15.08 38.55
N LEU A 363 20.51 15.04 38.19
CA LEU A 363 21.57 14.54 39.07
C LEU A 363 22.08 15.58 40.08
N ALA A 364 21.87 16.87 39.81
CA ALA A 364 22.26 17.96 40.70
C ALA A 364 21.35 19.19 40.51
N PRO A 365 21.08 19.97 41.56
CA PRO A 365 20.32 21.21 41.45
C PRO A 365 21.08 22.26 40.61
N GLY A 366 20.36 22.95 39.72
CA GLY A 366 20.92 24.07 38.95
C GLY A 366 21.28 25.26 39.86
N ARG A 367 22.34 26.00 39.51
CA ARG A 367 22.69 27.26 40.19
C ARG A 367 21.59 28.29 39.89
N ARG A 368 20.95 28.85 40.93
CA ARG A 368 20.08 30.02 40.76
C ARG A 368 20.92 31.16 40.20
N GLY A 369 20.49 31.75 39.08
CA GLY A 369 21.04 33.03 38.63
C GLY A 369 20.84 34.10 39.71
N PRO A 370 21.65 35.17 39.72
CA PRO A 370 21.44 36.29 40.63
C PRO A 370 19.99 36.76 40.51
N LYS A 371 19.36 37.02 41.67
CA LYS A 371 18.07 37.71 41.71
C LYS A 371 18.35 39.14 41.24
N ASP A 372 17.82 39.51 40.08
CA ASP A 372 17.68 40.91 39.70
C ASP A 372 16.55 41.57 40.51
#